data_AF-A0A7Y7EEP8-F1
#
_entry.id   AF-A0A7Y7EEP8-F1
#
_cell.length_a   1.000
_cell.length_b   1.000
_cell.length_c   1.000
_cell.angle_alpha   90.00
_cell.angle_beta   90.00
_cell.angle_gamma   90.00
#
_symmetry.space_group_name_H-M   'P 1'
#
loop_
_entity.id
_entity.type
_entity.pdbx_description
1 polymer ?
#
loop_
_entity_poly.entity_id
_entity_poly.type
_entity_poly.pdbx_seq_one_letter_code
_entity_poly.pdbx_strand_id
1 'polypeptide(L)'
;MKADGQYQFQDPLSDSLVAWQKADVFNPAAVVRNDTVFMFFRAEDNPKAYLGGRTSRIGLAWSTDGMNFNKFEQPVLYPDSTSLQWDYPGGCEDPRVVKRADGTYIMTYTSWNQDVARLSIASSKDLKNWTKHGPALLNAFDGKFVNTWSKSGSIVTERKGDELIAAKVNGKYWMYFGERGVNLASSDDLINWTPMTDGDELAIVMQTRAGYFDSFLTEPGPPALLTEQGILLIYNGKNDEGDIADPDIAKGTYCGGQALFDLKDPSKFITRMDEPFICPTLPHETTGQYAAGTTFLEALVPFKGKWFMYYGTADSFVGVAVAEQ
;
A
#
# COMPACT_ATOMS: atom_id res chain seq x y z
N MET A 1 14.89 5.11 -4.72
CA MET A 1 15.03 6.18 -3.69
C MET A 1 15.72 5.59 -2.46
N LYS A 2 16.47 6.37 -1.67
CA LYS A 2 17.14 5.91 -0.44
C LYS A 2 16.96 6.88 0.73
N ALA A 3 17.14 6.38 1.95
CA ALA A 3 17.16 7.14 3.19
C ALA A 3 18.21 8.26 3.18
N ASP A 4 17.90 9.34 3.89
CA ASP A 4 18.76 10.52 4.01
C ASP A 4 18.55 11.23 5.36
N GLY A 5 19.51 11.06 6.27
CA GLY A 5 19.46 11.64 7.60
C GLY A 5 19.60 13.17 7.66
N GLN A 6 19.83 13.87 6.54
CA GLN A 6 19.88 15.33 6.50
C GLN A 6 18.50 15.98 6.59
N TYR A 7 17.44 15.25 6.24
CA TYR A 7 16.07 15.74 6.30
C TYR A 7 15.57 15.75 7.74
N GLN A 8 15.34 16.96 8.26
CA GLN A 8 14.85 17.21 9.62
C GLN A 8 13.38 17.63 9.60
N PHE A 9 12.61 17.16 10.58
CA PHE A 9 11.21 17.49 10.80
C PHE A 9 11.02 17.88 12.27
N GLN A 10 10.30 18.98 12.52
CA GLN A 10 9.85 19.32 13.88
C GLN A 10 8.64 18.46 14.21
N ASP A 11 8.84 17.43 15.01
CA ASP A 11 7.76 16.54 15.42
C ASP A 11 6.81 17.27 16.40
N PRO A 12 5.52 17.43 16.04
CA PRO A 12 4.57 18.16 16.88
C PRO A 12 4.21 17.44 18.18
N LEU A 13 4.49 16.14 18.31
CA LEU A 13 4.16 15.35 19.49
C LEU A 13 5.29 15.34 20.52
N SER A 14 6.55 15.22 20.08
CA SER A 14 7.72 15.26 20.96
C SER A 14 8.30 16.66 21.14
N ASP A 15 7.87 17.62 20.34
CA ASP A 15 8.41 18.98 20.26
C ASP A 15 9.94 18.99 20.04
N SER A 16 10.41 18.13 19.15
CA SER A 16 11.84 17.98 18.85
C SER A 16 12.11 17.77 17.36
N LEU A 17 13.32 18.14 16.93
CA LEU A 17 13.79 17.82 15.59
C LEU A 17 14.12 16.34 15.47
N VAL A 18 13.52 15.67 14.49
CA VAL A 18 13.76 14.27 14.15
C VAL A 18 14.30 14.14 12.74
N ALA A 19 15.29 13.27 12.56
CA ALA A 19 15.79 12.87 11.25
C ALA A 19 14.85 11.82 10.65
N TRP A 20 13.69 12.28 10.17
CA TRP A 20 12.49 11.44 9.96
C TRP A 20 12.60 10.35 8.88
N GLN A 21 13.59 10.46 7.99
CA GLN A 21 13.86 9.49 6.93
C GLN A 21 15.31 8.98 6.99
N LYS A 22 15.86 8.87 8.20
CA LYS A 22 17.25 8.47 8.43
C LYS A 22 17.48 6.97 8.32
N ALA A 23 16.49 6.15 8.69
CA ALA A 23 16.66 4.71 8.74
C ALA A 23 16.43 4.10 7.36
N ASP A 24 15.19 4.14 6.87
CA ASP A 24 14.76 3.44 5.68
C ASP A 24 13.70 4.26 4.92
N VAL A 25 13.64 4.12 3.59
CA VAL A 25 12.65 4.76 2.70
C VAL A 25 12.15 3.74 1.67
N PHE A 26 10.90 3.33 1.77
CA PHE A 26 10.35 2.18 1.04
C PHE A 26 8.82 2.30 0.89
N ASN A 27 8.15 1.22 0.47
CA ASN A 27 6.69 1.07 0.40
C ASN A 27 5.94 2.30 -0.14
N PRO A 28 6.07 2.58 -1.45
CA PRO A 28 5.60 3.82 -2.02
C PRO A 28 4.20 3.72 -2.64
N ALA A 29 3.38 4.75 -2.44
CA ALA A 29 2.30 5.13 -3.34
C ALA A 29 2.80 6.03 -4.47
N ALA A 30 2.07 6.09 -5.59
CA ALA A 30 2.29 7.10 -6.61
C ALA A 30 0.99 7.47 -7.34
N VAL A 31 0.91 8.71 -7.81
CA VAL A 31 -0.13 9.21 -8.71
C VAL A 31 0.50 10.08 -9.79
N VAL A 32 -0.12 10.12 -10.97
CA VAL A 32 0.19 11.14 -11.97
C VAL A 32 -0.74 12.33 -11.75
N ARG A 33 -0.18 13.53 -11.85
CA ARG A 33 -0.95 14.77 -11.94
C ARG A 33 -0.31 15.63 -13.03
N ASN A 34 -1.05 15.85 -14.12
CA ASN A 34 -0.55 16.48 -15.33
C ASN A 34 0.61 15.67 -15.95
N ASP A 35 1.78 16.27 -16.12
CA ASP A 35 2.99 15.70 -16.71
C ASP A 35 4.02 15.23 -15.67
N THR A 36 3.59 15.06 -14.42
CA THR A 36 4.45 14.77 -13.27
C THR A 36 3.92 13.60 -12.46
N VAL A 37 4.82 12.68 -12.10
CA VAL A 37 4.58 11.62 -11.12
C VAL A 37 4.85 12.18 -9.72
N PHE A 38 3.89 12.05 -8.82
CA PHE A 38 4.04 12.33 -7.39
C PHE A 38 4.09 11.01 -6.63
N MET A 39 5.12 10.84 -5.80
CA MET A 39 5.35 9.64 -5.01
C MET A 39 5.20 9.94 -3.52
N PHE A 40 4.48 9.08 -2.83
CA PHE A 40 4.32 9.08 -1.38
C PHE A 40 5.09 7.90 -0.82
N PHE A 41 6.16 8.12 -0.07
CA PHE A 41 7.02 7.03 0.39
C PHE A 41 6.97 6.91 1.91
N ARG A 42 6.92 5.68 2.42
CA ARG A 42 7.13 5.40 3.84
C ARG A 42 8.57 5.73 4.20
N ALA A 43 8.76 6.41 5.32
CA ALA A 43 10.06 6.73 5.87
C ALA A 43 10.08 6.47 7.37
N GLU A 44 11.20 5.93 7.86
CA GLU A 44 11.42 5.65 9.27
C GLU A 44 12.67 6.36 9.81
N ASP A 45 12.63 6.71 11.10
CA ASP A 45 13.59 7.62 11.73
C ASP A 45 14.76 6.95 12.47
N ASN A 46 14.53 5.79 13.10
CA ASN A 46 15.47 5.18 14.03
C ASN A 46 16.04 3.84 13.53
N PRO A 47 17.27 3.81 12.99
CA PRO A 47 17.86 2.57 12.47
C PRO A 47 18.15 1.51 13.53
N LYS A 48 18.09 1.86 14.83
CA LYS A 48 18.38 0.94 15.94
C LYS A 48 17.14 0.25 16.52
N ALA A 49 15.94 0.69 16.16
CA ALA A 49 14.71 0.06 16.63
C ALA A 49 14.44 -1.25 15.86
N TYR A 50 13.75 -2.19 16.52
CA TYR A 50 13.30 -3.43 15.91
C TYR A 50 12.20 -3.15 14.86
N LEU A 51 11.90 -4.14 14.00
CA LEU A 51 10.89 -4.01 12.95
C LEU A 51 9.51 -3.66 13.54
N GLY A 52 8.88 -2.59 13.05
CA GLY A 52 7.63 -2.06 13.61
C GLY A 52 7.78 -1.29 14.93
N GLY A 53 9.00 -1.11 15.44
CA GLY A 53 9.30 -0.32 16.64
C GLY A 53 9.70 1.14 16.36
N ARG A 54 9.66 1.56 15.10
CA ARG A 54 10.01 2.91 14.62
C ARG A 54 8.76 3.75 14.45
N THR A 55 8.91 5.05 14.16
CA THR A 55 7.79 5.91 13.76
C THR A 55 7.81 6.13 12.26
N SER A 56 6.83 5.56 11.57
CA SER A 56 6.63 5.73 10.13
C SER A 56 5.93 7.05 9.82
N ARG A 57 6.47 7.78 8.83
CA ARG A 57 5.89 9.01 8.28
C ARG A 57 5.88 8.91 6.75
N ILE A 58 4.92 9.58 6.10
CA ILE A 58 4.79 9.58 4.65
C ILE A 58 5.45 10.82 4.07
N GLY A 59 6.52 10.62 3.32
CA GLY A 59 7.18 11.66 2.54
C GLY A 59 6.48 11.92 1.21
N LEU A 60 6.79 13.06 0.58
CA LEU A 60 6.35 13.39 -0.78
C LEU A 60 7.57 13.63 -1.68
N ALA A 61 7.54 13.13 -2.90
CA ALA A 61 8.50 13.45 -3.95
C ALA A 61 7.80 13.63 -5.30
N TRP A 62 8.49 14.27 -6.25
CA TRP A 62 7.99 14.46 -7.61
C TRP A 62 9.04 14.14 -8.67
N SER A 63 8.59 13.69 -9.84
CA SER A 63 9.42 13.36 -10.98
C SER A 63 8.72 13.69 -12.30
N THR A 64 9.45 14.28 -13.25
CA THR A 64 8.95 14.56 -14.61
C THR A 64 9.33 13.46 -15.61
N ASP A 65 10.13 12.48 -15.21
CA ASP A 65 10.54 11.34 -16.05
C ASP A 65 10.15 9.97 -15.46
N GLY A 66 9.59 9.94 -14.25
CA GLY A 66 9.21 8.72 -13.54
C GLY A 66 10.39 7.95 -12.93
N MET A 67 11.61 8.48 -13.01
CA MET A 67 12.84 7.80 -12.58
C MET A 67 13.60 8.61 -11.54
N ASN A 68 13.80 9.89 -11.81
CA ASN A 68 14.56 10.82 -10.99
C ASN A 68 13.60 11.65 -10.14
N PHE A 69 13.63 11.46 -8.83
CA PHE A 69 12.70 12.08 -7.89
C PHE A 69 13.36 13.18 -7.05
N ASN A 70 12.67 14.31 -6.95
CA ASN A 70 12.99 15.40 -6.03
C ASN A 70 12.08 15.29 -4.79
N LYS A 71 12.69 15.08 -3.61
CA LYS A 71 11.96 14.94 -2.34
C LYS A 71 11.61 16.31 -1.76
N PHE A 72 10.39 16.45 -1.23
CA PHE A 72 10.05 17.55 -0.34
C PHE A 72 10.72 17.35 1.03
N GLU A 73 11.01 18.45 1.73
CA GLU A 73 11.77 18.41 2.98
C GLU A 73 11.01 17.78 4.15
N GLN A 74 9.69 18.02 4.18
CA GLN A 74 8.81 17.67 5.29
C GLN A 74 7.89 16.51 4.90
N PRO A 75 7.56 15.61 5.85
CA PRO A 75 6.53 14.60 5.62
C PRO A 75 5.16 15.27 5.44
N VAL A 76 4.26 14.61 4.70
CA VAL A 76 2.90 15.09 4.40
C VAL A 76 1.82 14.35 5.19
N LEU A 77 2.15 13.19 5.78
CA LEU A 77 1.30 12.48 6.72
C LEU A 77 2.18 11.88 7.83
N TYR A 78 1.83 12.12 9.08
CA TYR A 78 2.60 11.75 10.25
C TYR A 78 1.69 11.74 11.49
N PRO A 79 2.05 11.04 12.59
CA PRO A 79 1.29 11.12 13.84
C PRO A 79 1.17 12.54 14.35
N ASP A 80 -0.05 12.91 14.73
CA ASP A 80 -0.37 14.22 15.28
C ASP A 80 -1.49 14.09 16.31
N SER A 81 -1.85 15.20 16.96
CA SER A 81 -2.85 15.21 18.03
C SER A 81 -4.25 14.79 17.59
N THR A 82 -4.51 14.67 16.28
CA THR A 82 -5.84 14.35 15.75
C THR A 82 -6.16 12.86 15.75
N SER A 83 -5.13 11.99 15.77
CA SER A 83 -5.29 10.55 15.51
C SER A 83 -4.46 9.63 16.41
N LEU A 84 -3.94 10.15 17.53
CA LEU A 84 -3.02 9.45 18.45
C LEU A 84 -3.45 8.03 18.86
N GLN A 85 -4.74 7.81 19.07
CA GLN A 85 -5.27 6.50 19.45
C GLN A 85 -5.02 5.40 18.40
N TRP A 86 -4.77 5.80 17.15
CA TRP A 86 -4.59 4.90 16.01
C TRP A 86 -3.14 4.81 15.51
N ASP A 87 -2.42 5.94 15.47
CA ASP A 87 -1.14 6.05 14.77
C ASP A 87 0.06 6.35 15.69
N TYR A 88 -0.12 6.44 17.01
CA TYR A 88 0.98 6.70 17.94
C TYR A 88 1.32 5.46 18.78
N PRO A 89 2.61 5.11 18.97
CA PRO A 89 3.81 5.78 18.45
C PRO A 89 4.30 5.26 17.08
N GLY A 90 3.64 4.25 16.51
CA GLY A 90 4.15 3.49 15.36
C GLY A 90 4.09 4.21 14.02
N GLY A 91 3.13 5.11 13.81
CA GLY A 91 3.12 5.97 12.63
C GLY A 91 2.00 5.71 11.62
N CYS A 92 2.22 6.30 10.44
CA CYS A 92 1.44 6.09 9.24
C CYS A 92 2.29 5.32 8.22
N GLU A 93 1.83 4.15 7.81
CA GLU A 93 2.59 3.18 7.01
C GLU A 93 1.90 2.87 5.68
N ASP A 94 2.69 2.38 4.73
CA ASP A 94 2.26 1.68 3.51
C ASP A 94 1.08 2.35 2.75
N PRO A 95 1.30 3.57 2.23
CA PRO A 95 0.27 4.34 1.55
C PRO A 95 -0.07 3.76 0.16
N ARG A 96 -1.36 3.69 -0.19
CA ARG A 96 -1.84 3.61 -1.58
C ARG A 96 -2.73 4.82 -1.86
N VAL A 97 -2.60 5.44 -3.03
CA VAL A 97 -3.32 6.69 -3.35
C VAL A 97 -4.07 6.57 -4.67
N VAL A 98 -5.34 7.00 -4.66
CA VAL A 98 -6.19 7.10 -5.86
C VAL A 98 -6.79 8.49 -5.99
N LYS A 99 -7.17 8.89 -7.21
CA LYS A 99 -7.88 10.14 -7.46
C LYS A 99 -9.38 9.89 -7.59
N ARG A 100 -10.20 10.65 -6.89
CA ARG A 100 -11.66 10.70 -7.07
C ARG A 100 -12.01 11.57 -8.28
N ALA A 101 -13.17 11.31 -8.89
CA ALA A 101 -13.64 12.07 -10.05
C ALA A 101 -13.74 13.60 -9.84
N ASP A 102 -13.92 14.07 -8.60
CA ASP A 102 -13.96 15.49 -8.25
C ASP A 102 -12.57 16.13 -8.05
N GLY A 103 -11.50 15.36 -8.27
CA GLY A 103 -10.11 15.80 -8.12
C GLY A 103 -9.53 15.62 -6.70
N THR A 104 -10.31 15.12 -5.75
CA THR A 104 -9.81 14.77 -4.40
C THR A 104 -8.99 13.49 -4.46
N TYR A 105 -7.84 13.46 -3.81
CA TYR A 105 -7.02 12.26 -3.63
C TYR A 105 -7.41 11.56 -2.33
N ILE A 106 -7.51 10.23 -2.39
CA ILE A 106 -7.80 9.36 -1.26
C ILE A 106 -6.58 8.48 -1.04
N MET A 107 -6.04 8.51 0.18
CA MET A 107 -4.97 7.64 0.62
C MET A 107 -5.55 6.58 1.54
N THR A 108 -5.32 5.32 1.21
CA THR A 108 -5.37 4.24 2.19
C THR A 108 -3.98 4.10 2.79
N TYR A 109 -3.90 3.89 4.10
CA TYR A 109 -2.63 3.70 4.80
C TYR A 109 -2.87 2.86 6.05
N THR A 110 -1.81 2.35 6.66
CA THR A 110 -1.90 1.66 7.94
C THR A 110 -1.60 2.64 9.07
N SER A 111 -2.52 2.80 10.02
CA SER A 111 -2.23 3.46 11.29
C SER A 111 -1.73 2.40 12.28
N TRP A 112 -0.56 2.66 12.88
CA TRP A 112 0.13 1.72 13.76
C TRP A 112 0.36 2.34 15.14
N ASN A 113 -0.27 1.77 16.16
CA ASN A 113 -0.12 2.19 17.56
C ASN A 113 0.73 1.24 18.41
N GLN A 114 1.49 0.34 17.77
CA GLN A 114 2.24 -0.75 18.41
C GLN A 114 1.39 -1.86 19.06
N ASP A 115 0.08 -1.88 18.80
CA ASP A 115 -0.85 -2.91 19.28
C ASP A 115 -1.63 -3.53 18.10
N VAL A 116 -2.45 -2.72 17.42
CA VAL A 116 -3.27 -3.18 16.27
C VAL A 116 -2.99 -2.31 15.05
N ALA A 117 -2.61 -2.95 13.94
CA ALA A 117 -2.53 -2.30 12.63
C ALA A 117 -3.94 -2.10 12.06
N ARG A 118 -4.29 -0.86 11.69
CA ARG A 118 -5.61 -0.51 11.16
C ARG A 118 -5.52 0.17 9.80
N LEU A 119 -6.25 -0.37 8.83
CA LEU A 119 -6.43 0.28 7.54
C LEU A 119 -7.21 1.58 7.76
N SER A 120 -6.62 2.70 7.38
CA SER A 120 -7.12 4.05 7.64
C SER A 120 -7.16 4.88 6.36
N ILE A 121 -7.98 5.93 6.37
CA ILE A 121 -8.23 6.79 5.22
C ILE A 121 -7.79 8.21 5.50
N ALA A 122 -7.11 8.83 4.54
CA ALA A 122 -6.87 10.27 4.49
C ALA A 122 -7.28 10.84 3.13
N SER A 123 -7.66 12.12 3.10
CA SER A 123 -8.00 12.81 1.84
C SER A 123 -7.24 14.12 1.66
N SER A 124 -6.90 14.47 0.43
CA SER A 124 -6.24 15.73 0.08
C SER A 124 -6.73 16.27 -1.27
N LYS A 125 -6.69 17.59 -1.46
CA LYS A 125 -6.91 18.21 -2.78
C LYS A 125 -5.60 18.63 -3.48
N ASP A 126 -4.50 18.65 -2.75
CA ASP A 126 -3.24 19.24 -3.21
C ASP A 126 -2.02 18.32 -3.06
N LEU A 127 -2.23 17.08 -2.58
CA LEU A 127 -1.21 16.06 -2.31
C LEU A 127 -0.33 16.34 -1.09
N LYS A 128 -0.49 17.48 -0.42
CA LYS A 128 0.37 17.92 0.70
C LYS A 128 -0.38 18.02 2.01
N ASN A 129 -1.55 18.64 2.00
CA ASN A 129 -2.39 18.82 3.17
C ASN A 129 -3.41 17.70 3.21
N TRP A 130 -3.27 16.80 4.19
CA TRP A 130 -4.12 15.62 4.35
C TRP A 130 -5.04 15.75 5.55
N THR A 131 -6.32 15.43 5.35
CA THR A 131 -7.29 15.26 6.43
C THR A 131 -7.42 13.77 6.74
N LYS A 132 -7.06 13.35 7.96
CA LYS A 132 -7.25 11.98 8.43
C LYS A 132 -8.71 11.75 8.81
N HIS A 133 -9.27 10.62 8.37
CA HIS A 133 -10.65 10.21 8.69
C HIS A 133 -10.70 9.03 9.67
N GLY A 134 -9.53 8.50 10.06
CA GLY A 134 -9.41 7.34 10.95
C GLY A 134 -9.56 6.00 10.22
N PRO A 135 -9.81 4.90 10.97
CA PRO A 135 -9.94 3.56 10.42
C PRO A 135 -11.06 3.47 9.36
N ALA A 136 -10.78 2.80 8.24
CA ALA A 136 -11.71 2.61 7.14
C ALA A 136 -13.00 1.87 7.57
N LEU A 137 -12.86 0.92 8.50
CA LEU A 137 -13.94 0.09 9.03
C LEU A 137 -14.55 0.64 10.33
N LEU A 138 -14.25 1.89 10.69
CA LEU A 138 -14.62 2.50 11.98
C LEU A 138 -16.12 2.40 12.28
N ASN A 139 -16.96 2.68 11.29
CA ASN A 139 -18.41 2.72 11.45
C ASN A 139 -19.12 1.45 10.97
N ALA A 140 -18.37 0.48 10.43
CA ALA A 140 -18.97 -0.72 9.85
C ALA A 140 -19.53 -1.62 10.95
N PHE A 141 -20.81 -2.01 10.81
CA PHE A 141 -21.50 -2.91 11.75
C PHE A 141 -21.36 -2.45 13.21
N ASP A 142 -21.68 -1.18 13.47
CA ASP A 142 -21.57 -0.55 14.78
C ASP A 142 -20.15 -0.64 15.40
N GLY A 143 -19.13 -0.59 14.54
CA GLY A 143 -17.72 -0.61 14.94
C GLY A 143 -17.15 -2.00 15.21
N LYS A 144 -17.86 -3.08 14.82
CA LYS A 144 -17.43 -4.48 15.03
C LYS A 144 -15.97 -4.74 14.66
N PHE A 145 -15.50 -4.16 13.56
CA PHE A 145 -14.19 -4.46 12.97
C PHE A 145 -13.10 -3.41 13.24
N VAL A 146 -13.36 -2.40 14.09
CA VAL A 146 -12.40 -1.31 14.32
C VAL A 146 -11.07 -1.79 14.93
N ASN A 147 -11.10 -2.88 15.69
CA ASN A 147 -9.92 -3.49 16.32
C ASN A 147 -9.48 -4.79 15.62
N THR A 148 -10.02 -5.08 14.44
CA THR A 148 -9.55 -6.18 13.61
C THR A 148 -8.31 -5.73 12.84
N TRP A 149 -7.24 -6.54 12.90
CA TRP A 149 -6.02 -6.30 12.14
C TRP A 149 -6.33 -6.13 10.66
N SER A 150 -6.00 -4.97 10.10
CA SER A 150 -6.30 -4.61 8.71
C SER A 150 -5.24 -3.66 8.16
N LYS A 151 -4.89 -3.84 6.88
CA LYS A 151 -3.92 -3.00 6.16
C LYS A 151 -4.09 -3.16 4.64
N SER A 152 -3.27 -2.44 3.88
CA SER A 152 -3.02 -2.70 2.45
C SER A 152 -4.26 -2.59 1.57
N GLY A 153 -4.91 -1.42 1.57
CA GLY A 153 -6.16 -1.17 0.83
C GLY A 153 -5.96 -0.76 -0.63
N SER A 154 -6.23 -1.67 -1.56
CA SER A 154 -6.20 -1.47 -3.01
C SER A 154 -7.58 -1.12 -3.56
N ILE A 155 -7.87 0.18 -3.65
CA ILE A 155 -9.13 0.69 -4.22
C ILE A 155 -9.19 0.37 -5.73
N VAL A 156 -10.36 -0.05 -6.21
CA VAL A 156 -10.62 -0.31 -7.64
C VAL A 156 -10.65 1.00 -8.42
N THR A 157 -9.90 1.04 -9.53
CA THR A 157 -9.72 2.22 -10.37
C THR A 157 -10.00 1.92 -11.84
N GLU A 158 -10.30 2.96 -12.61
CA GLU A 158 -10.29 2.95 -14.06
C GLU A 158 -9.19 3.90 -14.56
N ARG A 159 -8.57 3.55 -15.68
CA ARG A 159 -7.57 4.40 -16.31
C ARG A 159 -8.25 5.51 -17.13
N LYS A 160 -7.83 6.76 -16.94
CA LYS A 160 -8.18 7.91 -17.79
C LYS A 160 -6.92 8.66 -18.21
N GLY A 161 -6.44 8.37 -19.42
CA GLY A 161 -5.16 8.89 -19.90
C GLY A 161 -4.01 8.33 -19.04
N ASP A 162 -3.26 9.23 -18.41
CA ASP A 162 -2.17 8.88 -17.48
C ASP A 162 -2.61 8.90 -16.00
N GLU A 163 -3.90 9.10 -15.71
CA GLU A 163 -4.41 9.08 -14.33
C GLU A 163 -5.21 7.81 -14.05
N LEU A 164 -5.12 7.31 -12.81
CA LEU A 164 -6.00 6.27 -12.27
C LEU A 164 -7.06 6.93 -11.39
N ILE A 165 -8.33 6.75 -11.78
CA ILE A 165 -9.48 7.35 -11.11
C ILE A 165 -10.26 6.25 -10.39
N ALA A 166 -10.64 6.48 -9.13
CA ALA A 166 -11.46 5.54 -8.36
C ALA A 166 -12.76 5.24 -9.13
N ALA A 167 -13.03 3.95 -9.34
CA ALA A 167 -14.12 3.48 -10.18
C ALA A 167 -15.23 2.85 -9.34
N LYS A 168 -16.45 2.97 -9.85
CA LYS A 168 -17.62 2.28 -9.28
C LYS A 168 -17.93 1.02 -10.07
N VAL A 169 -18.24 -0.06 -9.36
CA VAL A 169 -18.83 -1.29 -9.91
C VAL A 169 -20.17 -1.49 -9.21
N ASN A 170 -21.25 -1.63 -9.98
CA ASN A 170 -22.63 -1.70 -9.49
C ASN A 170 -23.01 -0.54 -8.53
N GLY A 171 -22.55 0.68 -8.83
CA GLY A 171 -22.89 1.90 -8.09
C GLY A 171 -22.07 2.16 -6.81
N LYS A 172 -21.22 1.23 -6.40
CA LYS A 172 -20.34 1.35 -5.22
C LYS A 172 -18.87 1.41 -5.61
N TYR A 173 -18.06 2.09 -4.80
CA TYR A 173 -16.62 1.89 -4.83
C TYR A 173 -16.26 0.58 -4.14
N TRP A 174 -15.16 -0.04 -4.57
CA TRP A 174 -14.68 -1.31 -4.04
C TRP A 174 -13.20 -1.21 -3.69
N MET A 175 -12.79 -1.96 -2.67
CA MET A 175 -11.41 -2.04 -2.22
C MET A 175 -11.09 -3.46 -1.79
N TYR A 176 -10.06 -4.03 -2.41
CA TYR A 176 -9.41 -5.24 -1.92
C TYR A 176 -8.44 -4.84 -0.81
N PHE A 177 -8.44 -5.55 0.31
CA PHE A 177 -7.53 -5.25 1.43
C PHE A 177 -7.13 -6.52 2.17
N GLY A 178 -6.20 -6.44 3.13
CA GLY A 178 -5.80 -7.59 3.94
C GLY A 178 -4.33 -7.97 3.76
N GLU A 179 -3.94 -9.08 4.38
CA GLU A 179 -2.55 -9.55 4.45
C GLU A 179 -2.55 -11.09 4.42
N ARG A 180 -3.29 -11.73 5.36
CA ARG A 180 -3.48 -13.19 5.47
C ARG A 180 -4.69 -13.68 4.67
N GLY A 181 -4.70 -13.38 3.39
CA GLY A 181 -5.89 -13.48 2.54
C GLY A 181 -6.35 -12.10 2.10
N VAL A 182 -6.97 -12.05 0.93
CA VAL A 182 -7.58 -10.82 0.39
C VAL A 182 -9.02 -10.75 0.85
N ASN A 183 -9.36 -9.70 1.59
CA ASN A 183 -10.70 -9.27 1.94
C ASN A 183 -11.24 -8.25 0.93
N LEU A 184 -12.53 -7.96 1.01
CA LEU A 184 -13.21 -7.00 0.13
C LEU A 184 -14.12 -6.08 0.94
N ALA A 185 -14.12 -4.78 0.61
CA ALA A 185 -15.04 -3.81 1.17
C ALA A 185 -15.65 -2.92 0.08
N SER A 186 -16.84 -2.38 0.38
CA SER A 186 -17.52 -1.42 -0.49
C SER A 186 -17.74 -0.09 0.22
N SER A 187 -17.85 1.00 -0.56
CA SER A 187 -18.08 2.35 -0.04
C SER A 187 -18.92 3.19 -1.01
N ASP A 188 -19.64 4.16 -0.47
CA ASP A 188 -20.33 5.21 -1.24
C ASP A 188 -19.49 6.46 -1.45
N ASP A 189 -18.54 6.72 -0.54
CA ASP A 189 -17.84 8.02 -0.39
C ASP A 189 -16.30 7.93 -0.41
N LEU A 190 -15.75 6.70 -0.45
CA LEU A 190 -14.31 6.37 -0.34
C LEU A 190 -13.70 6.60 1.05
N ILE A 191 -14.49 6.98 2.04
CA ILE A 191 -14.06 7.25 3.41
C ILE A 191 -14.56 6.17 4.37
N ASN A 192 -15.86 5.90 4.35
CA ASN A 192 -16.50 4.89 5.17
C ASN A 192 -16.62 3.60 4.38
N TRP A 193 -16.01 2.52 4.86
CA TRP A 193 -15.96 1.24 4.17
C TRP A 193 -16.72 0.17 4.94
N THR A 194 -17.60 -0.54 4.25
CA THR A 194 -18.33 -1.70 4.77
C THR A 194 -17.69 -2.98 4.21
N PRO A 195 -17.05 -3.82 5.05
CA PRO A 195 -16.42 -5.04 4.59
C PRO A 195 -17.47 -6.11 4.27
N MET A 196 -17.13 -7.00 3.35
CA MET A 196 -17.83 -8.27 3.17
C MET A 196 -17.50 -9.21 4.33
N THR A 197 -18.49 -9.93 4.82
CA THR A 197 -18.35 -10.81 6.00
C THR A 197 -18.73 -12.24 5.66
N ASP A 198 -18.08 -13.20 6.31
CA ASP A 198 -18.48 -14.61 6.35
C ASP A 198 -18.79 -14.97 7.80
N GLY A 199 -20.08 -15.06 8.13
CA GLY A 199 -20.54 -15.12 9.51
C GLY A 199 -20.08 -13.90 10.32
N ASP A 200 -19.30 -14.15 11.37
CA ASP A 200 -18.80 -13.10 12.26
C ASP A 200 -17.46 -12.49 11.84
N GLU A 201 -16.80 -13.06 10.84
CA GLU A 201 -15.45 -12.69 10.41
C GLU A 201 -15.46 -11.91 9.09
N LEU A 202 -14.32 -11.30 8.75
CA LEU A 202 -14.11 -10.71 7.44
C LEU A 202 -14.04 -11.82 6.37
N ALA A 203 -14.82 -11.71 5.30
CA ALA A 203 -14.79 -12.67 4.21
C ALA A 203 -13.46 -12.59 3.45
N ILE A 204 -12.90 -13.75 3.11
CA ILE A 204 -11.69 -13.85 2.27
C ILE A 204 -12.11 -14.24 0.85
N VAL A 205 -11.87 -13.33 -0.12
CA VAL A 205 -12.16 -13.51 -1.55
C VAL A 205 -11.00 -14.13 -2.34
N MET A 206 -9.79 -14.15 -1.77
CA MET A 206 -8.65 -14.92 -2.29
C MET A 206 -7.78 -15.39 -1.12
N GLN A 207 -7.62 -16.71 -0.98
CA GLN A 207 -6.84 -17.33 0.09
C GLN A 207 -5.37 -17.52 -0.28
N THR A 208 -4.51 -17.75 0.70
CA THR A 208 -3.17 -18.32 0.47
C THR A 208 -3.28 -19.75 -0.08
N ARG A 209 -2.18 -20.32 -0.60
CA ARG A 209 -2.17 -21.70 -1.11
C ARG A 209 -0.81 -22.38 -0.89
N ALA A 210 -0.84 -23.63 -0.45
CA ALA A 210 0.37 -24.40 -0.22
C ALA A 210 1.11 -24.71 -1.54
N GLY A 211 2.45 -24.64 -1.51
CA GLY A 211 3.33 -24.97 -2.62
C GLY A 211 3.53 -23.85 -3.66
N TYR A 212 3.13 -22.61 -3.35
CA TYR A 212 3.29 -21.45 -4.23
C TYR A 212 3.90 -20.26 -3.47
N PHE A 213 4.41 -19.27 -4.21
CA PHE A 213 5.05 -18.07 -3.66
C PHE A 213 4.16 -17.27 -2.69
N ASP A 214 2.84 -17.40 -2.81
CA ASP A 214 1.82 -16.74 -2.01
C ASP A 214 1.20 -17.68 -0.94
N SER A 215 2.06 -18.52 -0.38
CA SER A 215 1.72 -19.58 0.58
C SER A 215 1.44 -19.10 2.00
N PHE A 216 2.04 -17.99 2.43
CA PHE A 216 1.84 -17.45 3.78
C PHE A 216 1.00 -16.18 3.80
N LEU A 217 1.17 -15.28 2.82
CA LEU A 217 0.39 -14.04 2.68
C LEU A 217 -0.02 -13.82 1.22
N THR A 218 -1.15 -13.13 1.04
CA THR A 218 -1.64 -12.60 -0.24
C THR A 218 -2.08 -11.16 -0.01
N GLU A 219 -1.12 -10.25 0.02
CA GLU A 219 -1.30 -8.88 0.46
C GLU A 219 -1.54 -7.93 -0.73
N PRO A 220 -2.67 -7.22 -0.82
CA PRO A 220 -2.95 -6.33 -1.96
C PRO A 220 -1.88 -5.25 -2.15
N GLY A 221 -1.45 -5.04 -3.38
CA GLY A 221 -0.39 -4.11 -3.75
C GLY A 221 -0.95 -2.74 -4.17
N PRO A 222 -0.70 -2.27 -5.40
CA PRO A 222 -1.24 -1.00 -5.88
C PRO A 222 -2.77 -1.01 -6.03
N PRO A 223 -3.40 0.16 -6.24
CA PRO A 223 -4.81 0.24 -6.61
C PRO A 223 -5.18 -0.75 -7.71
N ALA A 224 -6.27 -1.50 -7.50
CA ALA A 224 -6.74 -2.48 -8.47
C ALA A 224 -7.24 -1.79 -9.74
N LEU A 225 -7.14 -2.44 -10.90
CA LEU A 225 -7.42 -1.84 -12.19
C LEU A 225 -8.58 -2.56 -12.89
N LEU A 226 -9.61 -1.81 -13.27
CA LEU A 226 -10.62 -2.28 -14.21
C LEU A 226 -10.00 -2.44 -15.60
N THR A 227 -10.15 -3.63 -16.16
CA THR A 227 -9.72 -3.97 -17.52
C THR A 227 -10.91 -4.52 -18.31
N GLU A 228 -10.72 -4.82 -19.59
CA GLU A 228 -11.77 -5.48 -20.38
C GLU A 228 -12.00 -6.94 -19.95
N GLN A 229 -11.00 -7.58 -19.32
CA GLN A 229 -11.02 -8.99 -18.96
C GLN A 229 -11.48 -9.25 -17.52
N GLY A 230 -11.42 -8.24 -16.65
CA GLY A 230 -11.61 -8.42 -15.22
C GLY A 230 -11.14 -7.23 -14.39
N ILE A 231 -11.33 -7.33 -13.08
CA ILE A 231 -10.66 -6.46 -12.12
C ILE A 231 -9.29 -7.08 -11.83
N LEU A 232 -8.23 -6.43 -12.29
CA LEU A 232 -6.86 -6.85 -12.07
C LEU A 232 -6.40 -6.36 -10.70
N LEU A 233 -6.05 -7.30 -9.83
CA LEU A 233 -5.38 -7.03 -8.57
C LEU A 233 -3.92 -7.46 -8.68
N ILE A 234 -3.01 -6.51 -8.54
CA ILE A 234 -1.59 -6.80 -8.32
C ILE A 234 -1.39 -6.92 -6.82
N TYR A 235 -0.71 -7.98 -6.38
CA TYR A 235 -0.56 -8.30 -4.97
C TYR A 235 0.84 -8.84 -4.65
N ASN A 236 1.16 -8.92 -3.38
CA ASN A 236 2.42 -9.39 -2.83
C ASN A 236 2.19 -10.73 -2.12
N GLY A 237 2.86 -11.77 -2.59
CA GLY A 237 2.87 -13.09 -1.97
C GLY A 237 4.08 -13.25 -1.08
N LYS A 238 3.89 -13.56 0.22
CA LYS A 238 4.99 -13.99 1.09
C LYS A 238 5.09 -15.51 1.04
N ASN A 239 6.27 -16.01 0.68
CA ASN A 239 6.53 -17.44 0.71
C ASN A 239 6.61 -17.93 2.17
N ASP A 240 6.04 -19.09 2.44
CA ASP A 240 5.97 -19.65 3.79
C ASP A 240 7.36 -19.99 4.36
N GLU A 241 7.44 -20.02 5.69
CA GLU A 241 8.69 -20.34 6.40
C GLU A 241 8.78 -21.83 6.79
N GLY A 242 7.67 -22.56 6.68
CA GLY A 242 7.53 -23.98 7.01
C GLY A 242 7.50 -24.89 5.80
N ASP A 243 6.59 -25.86 5.83
CA ASP A 243 6.51 -26.99 4.90
C ASP A 243 5.57 -26.75 3.72
N ILE A 244 4.79 -25.66 3.76
CA ILE A 244 3.85 -25.31 2.67
C ILE A 244 4.44 -24.27 1.70
N ALA A 245 5.72 -23.94 1.87
CA ALA A 245 6.44 -23.02 1.00
C ALA A 245 6.57 -23.56 -0.42
N ASP A 246 6.67 -22.65 -1.39
CA ASP A 246 7.26 -22.96 -2.68
C ASP A 246 8.75 -23.33 -2.47
N PRO A 247 9.19 -24.52 -2.91
CA PRO A 247 10.57 -24.96 -2.71
C PRO A 247 11.61 -24.20 -3.55
N ASP A 248 11.18 -23.53 -4.62
CA ASP A 248 12.07 -22.83 -5.56
C ASP A 248 12.30 -21.36 -5.17
N ILE A 249 11.55 -20.85 -4.18
CA ILE A 249 11.67 -19.48 -3.67
C ILE A 249 12.17 -19.52 -2.23
N ALA A 250 13.07 -18.60 -1.88
CA ALA A 250 13.56 -18.51 -0.52
C ALA A 250 12.41 -18.26 0.48
N LYS A 251 12.52 -18.89 1.65
CA LYS A 251 11.52 -18.81 2.71
C LYS A 251 11.36 -17.38 3.21
N GLY A 252 10.11 -16.95 3.40
CA GLY A 252 9.78 -15.60 3.85
C GLY A 252 9.92 -14.51 2.79
N THR A 253 10.43 -14.80 1.60
CA THR A 253 10.57 -13.80 0.53
C THR A 253 9.21 -13.32 0.03
N TYR A 254 9.10 -12.01 -0.21
CA TYR A 254 7.93 -11.43 -0.88
C TYR A 254 8.17 -11.27 -2.37
N CYS A 255 7.27 -11.83 -3.18
CA CYS A 255 7.28 -11.73 -4.64
C CYS A 255 5.92 -11.24 -5.16
N GLY A 256 5.92 -10.62 -6.34
CA GLY A 256 4.75 -9.97 -6.92
C GLY A 256 3.92 -10.92 -7.80
N GLY A 257 2.61 -10.90 -7.57
CA GLY A 257 1.61 -11.67 -8.30
C GLY A 257 0.52 -10.82 -8.92
N GLN A 258 -0.28 -11.44 -9.78
CA GLN A 258 -1.50 -10.86 -10.33
C GLN A 258 -2.67 -11.81 -10.16
N ALA A 259 -3.83 -11.27 -9.81
CA ALA A 259 -5.09 -11.98 -9.67
C ALA A 259 -6.18 -11.25 -10.48
N LEU A 260 -7.13 -12.02 -11.00
CA LEU A 260 -8.24 -11.52 -11.79
C LEU A 260 -9.56 -11.84 -11.09
N PHE A 261 -10.40 -10.82 -10.94
CA PHE A 261 -11.77 -10.93 -10.42
C PHE A 261 -12.80 -10.53 -11.49
N ASP A 262 -14.04 -10.97 -11.33
CA ASP A 262 -15.13 -10.69 -12.27
C ASP A 262 -15.52 -9.20 -12.29
N LEU A 263 -15.73 -8.64 -13.49
CA LEU A 263 -16.13 -7.23 -13.67
C LEU A 263 -17.50 -6.89 -13.09
N LYS A 264 -18.39 -7.88 -13.02
CA LYS A 264 -19.77 -7.70 -12.56
C LYS A 264 -19.93 -8.03 -11.09
N ASP A 265 -19.02 -8.85 -10.55
CA ASP A 265 -19.00 -9.25 -9.16
C ASP A 265 -17.57 -9.22 -8.63
N PRO A 266 -17.15 -8.11 -7.98
CA PRO A 266 -15.79 -7.96 -7.45
C PRO A 266 -15.40 -9.03 -6.42
N SER A 267 -16.35 -9.76 -5.84
CA SER A 267 -16.08 -10.85 -4.89
C SER A 267 -15.70 -12.17 -5.56
N LYS A 268 -16.01 -12.32 -6.84
CA LYS A 268 -15.81 -13.56 -7.59
C LYS A 268 -14.40 -13.61 -8.18
N PHE A 269 -13.53 -14.35 -7.48
CA PHE A 269 -12.21 -14.72 -7.97
C PHE A 269 -12.31 -15.58 -9.26
N ILE A 270 -11.47 -15.28 -10.26
CA ILE A 270 -11.38 -16.02 -11.52
C ILE A 270 -10.10 -16.86 -11.54
N THR A 271 -8.96 -16.22 -11.42
CA THR A 271 -7.64 -16.86 -11.52
C THR A 271 -6.55 -15.98 -10.92
N ARG A 272 -5.37 -16.55 -10.68
CA ARG A 272 -4.14 -15.83 -10.35
C ARG A 272 -2.95 -16.52 -10.99
N MET A 273 -1.85 -15.79 -11.15
CA MET A 273 -0.60 -16.35 -11.64
C MET A 273 -0.09 -17.47 -10.73
N ASP A 274 0.44 -18.55 -11.30
CA ASP A 274 1.08 -19.63 -10.54
C ASP A 274 2.52 -19.26 -10.13
N GLU A 275 3.25 -18.56 -11.01
CA GLU A 275 4.59 -18.05 -10.73
C GLU A 275 4.56 -16.52 -10.52
N PRO A 276 5.41 -15.96 -9.65
CA PRO A 276 5.49 -14.51 -9.49
C PRO A 276 6.07 -13.87 -10.76
N PHE A 277 5.55 -12.71 -11.17
CA PHE A 277 6.09 -11.98 -12.33
C PHE A 277 7.31 -11.11 -11.98
N ILE A 278 7.54 -10.89 -10.69
CA ILE A 278 8.67 -10.17 -10.14
C ILE A 278 9.00 -10.74 -8.76
N CYS A 279 10.28 -10.93 -8.48
CA CYS A 279 10.78 -11.52 -7.24
C CYS A 279 12.20 -10.95 -7.01
N PRO A 280 12.71 -10.85 -5.78
CA PRO A 280 14.02 -10.28 -5.51
C PRO A 280 15.15 -10.93 -6.32
N THR A 281 15.86 -10.13 -7.12
CA THR A 281 17.01 -10.59 -7.90
C THR A 281 18.22 -9.66 -7.76
N LEU A 282 18.00 -8.40 -7.40
CA LEU A 282 19.04 -7.41 -7.25
C LEU A 282 19.51 -7.31 -5.78
N PRO A 283 20.76 -6.90 -5.51
CA PRO A 283 21.30 -6.86 -4.15
C PRO A 283 20.47 -6.05 -3.14
N HIS A 284 19.83 -4.98 -3.60
CA HIS A 284 18.99 -4.11 -2.76
C HIS A 284 17.56 -4.65 -2.56
N GLU A 285 17.18 -5.69 -3.30
CA GLU A 285 15.90 -6.40 -3.15
C GLU A 285 16.04 -7.63 -2.25
N THR A 286 17.19 -8.30 -2.30
CA THR A 286 17.45 -9.56 -1.58
C THR A 286 17.85 -9.34 -0.12
N THR A 287 18.40 -8.17 0.23
CA THR A 287 18.89 -7.86 1.58
C THR A 287 18.67 -6.40 1.96
N GLY A 288 18.26 -6.15 3.20
CA GLY A 288 17.94 -4.83 3.76
C GLY A 288 17.43 -4.95 5.20
N GLN A 289 16.55 -4.06 5.63
CA GLN A 289 15.84 -4.19 6.91
C GLN A 289 15.04 -5.51 6.99
N TYR A 290 14.44 -5.93 5.86
CA TYR A 290 13.80 -7.24 5.73
C TYR A 290 14.78 -8.28 5.17
N ALA A 291 15.29 -9.15 6.04
CA ALA A 291 16.41 -10.04 5.73
C ALA A 291 16.10 -11.14 4.69
N ALA A 292 14.84 -11.52 4.50
CA ALA A 292 14.44 -12.53 3.52
C ALA A 292 14.27 -11.96 2.09
N GLY A 293 14.41 -10.64 1.94
CA GLY A 293 14.22 -9.94 0.67
C GLY A 293 12.75 -9.69 0.32
N THR A 294 12.50 -8.56 -0.34
CA THR A 294 11.16 -8.20 -0.82
C THR A 294 11.23 -7.33 -2.07
N THR A 295 10.30 -7.57 -3.00
CA THR A 295 9.86 -6.63 -4.03
C THR A 295 8.40 -6.26 -3.74
N PHE A 296 8.16 -5.38 -2.76
CA PHE A 296 6.82 -5.06 -2.26
C PHE A 296 6.12 -4.05 -3.18
N LEU A 297 5.27 -4.55 -4.07
CA LEU A 297 4.56 -3.78 -5.08
C LEU A 297 3.45 -2.94 -4.45
N GLU A 298 3.46 -1.63 -4.69
CA GLU A 298 2.54 -0.73 -3.99
C GLU A 298 2.05 0.46 -4.83
N ALA A 299 2.73 0.79 -5.92
CA ALA A 299 2.23 1.77 -6.87
C ALA A 299 2.40 1.34 -8.32
N LEU A 300 1.32 1.47 -9.09
CA LEU A 300 1.32 1.34 -10.54
C LEU A 300 0.75 2.62 -11.14
N VAL A 301 1.49 3.28 -12.02
CA VAL A 301 1.01 4.48 -12.73
C VAL A 301 1.23 4.36 -14.25
N PRO A 302 0.21 4.70 -15.07
CA PRO A 302 0.42 4.93 -16.49
C PRO A 302 1.02 6.31 -16.69
N PHE A 303 2.19 6.41 -17.32
CA PHE A 303 2.86 7.69 -17.53
C PHE A 303 3.61 7.69 -18.84
N LYS A 304 3.32 8.66 -19.72
CA LYS A 304 4.03 8.86 -21.00
C LYS A 304 4.12 7.59 -21.86
N GLY A 305 3.01 6.87 -21.96
CA GLY A 305 2.90 5.66 -22.79
C GLY A 305 3.50 4.39 -22.16
N LYS A 306 3.95 4.43 -20.91
CA LYS A 306 4.48 3.27 -20.18
C LYS A 306 3.74 3.03 -18.86
N TRP A 307 3.90 1.83 -18.31
CA TRP A 307 3.53 1.51 -16.94
C TRP A 307 4.76 1.57 -16.06
N PHE A 308 4.68 2.32 -14.97
CA PHE A 308 5.71 2.39 -13.94
C PHE A 308 5.20 1.70 -12.67
N MET A 309 5.87 0.61 -12.28
CA MET A 309 5.63 -0.11 -11.04
C MET A 309 6.68 0.32 -10.02
N TYR A 310 6.29 1.05 -8.98
CA TYR A 310 7.16 1.39 -7.85
C TYR A 310 6.91 0.42 -6.69
N TYR A 311 8.00 0.00 -6.06
CA TYR A 311 7.97 -1.04 -5.05
C TYR A 311 9.02 -0.82 -3.97
N GLY A 312 8.74 -1.28 -2.75
CA GLY A 312 9.70 -1.37 -1.66
C GLY A 312 10.71 -2.50 -1.92
N THR A 313 11.98 -2.28 -1.58
CA THR A 313 13.04 -3.29 -1.73
C THR A 313 13.70 -3.59 -0.39
N ALA A 314 13.57 -4.83 0.07
CA ALA A 314 14.06 -5.30 1.37
C ALA A 314 13.76 -4.36 2.57
N ASP A 315 12.60 -3.68 2.56
CA ASP A 315 12.21 -2.63 3.53
C ASP A 315 13.23 -1.48 3.69
N SER A 316 13.99 -1.15 2.64
CA SER A 316 15.08 -0.16 2.74
C SER A 316 15.13 0.87 1.62
N PHE A 317 14.71 0.50 0.41
CA PHE A 317 14.71 1.40 -0.76
C PHE A 317 13.38 1.37 -1.51
N VAL A 318 13.23 2.34 -2.42
CA VAL A 318 12.20 2.29 -3.47
C VAL A 318 12.85 1.95 -4.81
N GLY A 319 12.39 0.86 -5.43
CA GLY A 319 12.72 0.43 -6.79
C GLY A 319 11.65 0.85 -7.80
N VAL A 320 11.96 0.70 -9.10
CA VAL A 320 11.02 0.91 -10.19
C VAL A 320 11.26 -0.09 -11.32
N ALA A 321 10.18 -0.68 -11.83
CA ALA A 321 10.17 -1.48 -13.04
C ALA A 321 9.24 -0.81 -14.07
N VAL A 322 9.61 -0.88 -15.36
CA VAL A 322 8.88 -0.20 -16.43
C VAL A 322 8.53 -1.17 -17.54
N ALA A 323 7.27 -1.11 -17.98
CA ALA A 323 6.76 -1.88 -19.12
C ALA A 323 6.06 -0.94 -20.11
N GLU A 324 5.95 -1.38 -21.37
CA GLU A 324 5.10 -0.70 -22.35
C GLU A 324 3.61 -0.94 -22.01
N GLN A 325 2.73 -0.02 -22.44
CA GLN A 325 1.29 -0.05 -22.14
C GLN A 325 0.49 -1.04 -22.98
#